data_AF-A0A3P1Y3L8-F1
#
_entry.id   AF-A0A3P1Y3L8-F1
#
_cell.length_a   1.000
_cell.length_b   1.000
_cell.length_c   1.000
_cell.angle_alpha   90.00
_cell.angle_beta   90.00
_cell.angle_gamma   90.00
#
_symmetry.space_group_name_H-M   'P 1'
#
loop_
_entity.id
_entity.type
_entity.pdbx_description
1 polymer ?
#
loop_
_entity_poly.entity_id
_entity_poly.type
_entity_poly.pdbx_seq_one_letter_code
_entity_poly.pdbx_strand_id
1 'polypeptide(L)'
;MKIINETDRDKISYRLLNVMLKLADVQEKVHRYGTDTPLFAAEIHMIKCVKENPDLHMTALAERLGVTRGAVSQIVMKLEEKGMLVKERDEENRVRRVLRLTAGGERAYLFHEALHADFDRLVEGLLLGAPEGGREFLREFLGGLDAVLEETAKA
;
A
#
# COMPACT_ATOMS: atom_id res chain seq x y z
N MET A 1 19.31 3.96 3.69
CA MET A 1 20.16 4.74 4.66
C MET A 1 20.10 4.10 6.07
N LYS A 2 21.11 4.22 6.94
CA LYS A 2 21.07 3.72 8.34
C LYS A 2 21.21 4.87 9.33
N ILE A 3 20.43 4.87 10.40
CA ILE A 3 20.66 5.77 11.52
C ILE A 3 21.76 5.16 12.37
N ILE A 4 22.94 5.79 12.35
CA ILE A 4 24.13 5.33 13.08
C ILE A 4 24.28 6.21 14.31
N ASN A 5 23.81 5.70 15.44
CA ASN A 5 24.18 6.18 16.77
C ASN A 5 24.55 4.94 17.60
N GLU A 6 25.84 4.80 17.94
CA GLU A 6 26.35 3.61 18.63
C GLU A 6 25.72 3.43 20.01
N THR A 7 25.33 4.52 20.68
CA THR A 7 24.73 4.54 22.01
C THR A 7 23.26 4.08 22.02
N ASP A 8 22.57 4.13 20.86
CA ASP A 8 21.13 3.90 20.76
C ASP A 8 20.77 2.61 19.98
N ARG A 9 21.76 1.83 19.55
CA ARG A 9 21.58 0.63 18.69
C ARG A 9 20.61 -0.40 19.28
N ASP A 10 20.53 -0.49 20.60
CA ASP A 10 19.68 -1.48 21.29
C ASP A 10 18.29 -0.96 21.63
N LYS A 11 18.01 0.34 21.41
CA LYS A 11 16.66 0.87 21.58
C LYS A 11 15.73 0.29 20.53
N ILE A 12 14.58 -0.22 20.97
CA ILE A 12 13.52 -0.77 20.11
C ILE A 12 13.09 0.27 19.07
N SER A 13 12.93 1.54 19.46
CA SER A 13 12.55 2.62 18.55
C SER A 13 13.54 2.83 17.40
N TYR A 14 14.85 2.75 17.65
CA TYR A 14 15.86 2.88 16.61
C TYR A 14 15.93 1.64 15.71
N ARG A 15 15.69 0.44 16.26
CA ARG A 15 15.57 -0.78 15.46
C ARG A 15 14.37 -0.68 14.52
N LEU A 16 13.22 -0.25 15.03
CA LEU A 16 12.01 -0.03 14.25
C LEU A 16 12.24 1.00 13.14
N LEU A 17 12.80 2.16 13.46
CA LEU A 17 13.08 3.21 12.47
C LEU A 17 14.05 2.73 11.38
N ASN A 18 15.07 1.95 11.75
CA ASN A 18 15.98 1.34 10.77
C ASN A 18 15.30 0.29 9.88
N VAL A 19 14.28 -0.42 10.37
CA VAL A 19 13.44 -1.32 9.55
C VAL A 19 12.60 -0.49 8.60
N MET A 20 11.92 0.57 9.07
CA MET A 20 11.13 1.47 8.22
C MET A 20 11.96 2.04 7.05
N LEU A 21 13.17 2.52 7.32
CA LEU A 21 14.07 3.04 6.28
C LEU A 21 14.45 1.98 5.24
N LYS A 22 14.71 0.74 5.66
CA LYS A 22 15.01 -0.35 4.72
C LYS A 22 13.80 -0.76 3.90
N LEU A 23 12.61 -0.77 4.51
CA LEU A 23 11.37 -1.08 3.79
C LEU A 23 11.06 0.01 2.75
N ALA A 24 11.29 1.29 3.08
CA ALA A 24 11.19 2.38 2.12
C ALA A 24 12.18 2.19 0.95
N ASP A 25 13.45 1.87 1.23
CA ASP A 25 14.46 1.58 0.19
C ASP A 25 14.04 0.37 -0.69
N VAL A 26 13.38 -0.64 -0.12
CA VAL A 26 12.85 -1.80 -0.87
C VAL A 26 11.68 -1.37 -1.75
N GLN A 27 10.72 -0.62 -1.21
CA GLN A 27 9.58 -0.12 -1.97
C GLN A 27 10.02 0.79 -3.12
N GLU A 28 11.02 1.65 -2.90
CA GLU A 28 11.57 2.51 -3.96
C GLU A 28 12.14 1.68 -5.11
N LYS A 29 12.86 0.58 -4.82
CA LYS A 29 13.40 -0.31 -5.87
C LYS A 29 12.30 -1.08 -6.60
N VAL A 30 11.22 -1.37 -5.91
CA VAL A 30 10.03 -2.02 -6.48
C VAL A 30 9.10 -0.95 -7.05
N HIS A 31 9.54 -0.28 -8.12
CA HIS A 31 8.79 0.82 -8.73
C HIS A 31 8.05 0.41 -10.00
N ARG A 32 8.13 -0.85 -10.46
CA ARG A 32 7.58 -1.27 -11.78
C ARG A 32 6.44 -2.28 -11.68
N TYR A 33 6.33 -2.99 -10.56
CA TYR A 33 5.30 -3.98 -10.28
C TYR A 33 5.04 -4.95 -11.44
N GLY A 34 6.09 -5.52 -12.03
CA GLY A 34 5.94 -6.45 -13.16
C GLY A 34 5.49 -5.81 -14.48
N THR A 35 5.61 -4.49 -14.62
CA THR A 35 5.26 -3.74 -15.84
C THR A 35 6.42 -2.88 -16.36
N ASP A 36 6.32 -2.41 -17.59
CA ASP A 36 7.30 -1.50 -18.21
C ASP A 36 7.11 -0.03 -17.81
N THR A 37 6.09 0.26 -17.00
CA THR A 37 5.75 1.62 -16.56
C THR A 37 5.99 1.76 -15.05
N PRO A 38 6.76 2.77 -14.60
CA PRO A 38 6.94 2.97 -13.17
C PRO A 38 5.66 3.45 -12.49
N LEU A 39 5.38 2.90 -11.32
CA LEU A 39 4.27 3.22 -10.42
C LEU A 39 4.80 3.62 -9.05
N PHE A 40 4.22 4.67 -8.48
CA PHE A 40 4.46 5.09 -7.11
C PHE A 40 3.57 4.34 -6.12
N ALA A 41 3.92 4.35 -4.83
CA ALA A 41 3.17 3.65 -3.78
C ALA A 41 1.67 3.99 -3.77
N ALA A 42 1.32 5.28 -3.89
CA ALA A 42 -0.08 5.71 -3.95
C ALA A 42 -0.82 5.20 -5.20
N GLU A 43 -0.11 5.06 -6.32
CA GLU A 43 -0.67 4.56 -7.58
C GLU A 43 -0.94 3.05 -7.51
N ILE A 44 -0.01 2.26 -6.97
CA ILE A 44 -0.25 0.81 -6.82
C ILE A 44 -1.36 0.50 -5.80
N HIS A 45 -1.42 1.26 -4.70
CA HIS A 45 -2.52 1.12 -3.73
C HIS A 45 -3.86 1.56 -4.32
N MET A 46 -3.89 2.56 -5.21
CA MET A 46 -5.10 2.90 -5.95
C MET A 46 -5.53 1.76 -6.90
N ILE A 47 -4.59 1.14 -7.62
CA ILE A 47 -4.86 -0.03 -8.47
C ILE A 47 -5.49 -1.17 -7.63
N LYS A 48 -4.89 -1.50 -6.48
CA LYS A 48 -5.43 -2.50 -5.55
C LYS A 48 -6.85 -2.13 -5.11
N CYS A 49 -7.06 -0.89 -4.67
CA CYS A 49 -8.36 -0.41 -4.20
C CYS A 49 -9.44 -0.52 -5.28
N VAL A 50 -9.15 -0.13 -6.53
CA VAL A 50 -10.08 -0.28 -7.67
C VAL A 50 -10.39 -1.75 -7.95
N LYS A 51 -9.38 -2.63 -7.92
CA LYS A 51 -9.57 -4.07 -8.18
C LYS A 51 -10.47 -4.74 -7.15
N GLU A 52 -10.25 -4.43 -5.88
CA GLU A 52 -10.99 -5.02 -4.76
C GLU A 52 -12.37 -4.40 -4.56
N ASN A 53 -12.63 -3.24 -5.20
CA ASN A 53 -13.86 -2.49 -5.04
C ASN A 53 -14.38 -1.98 -6.40
N PRO A 54 -14.72 -2.87 -7.34
CA PRO A 54 -15.01 -2.53 -8.74
C PRO A 54 -16.18 -1.55 -8.93
N ASP A 55 -17.10 -1.49 -7.97
CA ASP A 55 -18.33 -0.70 -8.07
C ASP A 55 -18.23 0.64 -7.33
N LEU A 56 -17.09 0.93 -6.70
CA LEU A 56 -16.91 2.19 -5.97
C LEU A 56 -16.62 3.35 -6.91
N HIS A 57 -17.40 4.41 -6.73
CA HIS A 57 -17.13 5.70 -7.36
C HIS A 57 -15.98 6.44 -6.66
N MET A 58 -15.41 7.44 -7.33
CA MET A 58 -14.24 8.20 -6.86
C MET A 58 -14.36 8.77 -5.44
N THR A 59 -15.55 9.21 -4.99
CA THR A 59 -15.75 9.73 -3.63
C THR A 59 -15.51 8.65 -2.57
N ALA A 60 -16.09 7.46 -2.77
CA ALA A 60 -15.90 6.32 -1.88
C ALA A 60 -14.47 5.79 -1.92
N LEU A 61 -13.81 5.82 -3.08
CA LEU A 61 -12.38 5.49 -3.17
C LEU A 61 -11.52 6.45 -2.33
N ALA A 62 -11.86 7.74 -2.31
CA ALA A 62 -11.17 8.74 -1.51
C ALA A 62 -11.32 8.49 -0.01
N GLU A 63 -12.56 8.22 0.43
CA GLU A 63 -12.86 7.85 1.82
C GLU A 63 -12.10 6.60 2.24
N ARG A 64 -12.11 5.55 1.41
CA ARG A 64 -11.45 4.27 1.71
C ARG A 64 -9.94 4.37 1.76
N LEU A 65 -9.34 5.24 0.93
CA LEU A 65 -7.89 5.46 0.91
C LEU A 65 -7.44 6.52 1.92
N GLY A 66 -8.36 7.17 2.65
CA GLY A 66 -8.02 8.23 3.60
C GLY A 66 -7.41 9.48 2.95
N VAL A 67 -7.70 9.74 1.67
CA VAL A 67 -7.14 10.87 0.89
C VAL A 67 -8.24 11.79 0.37
N THR A 68 -7.86 12.97 -0.10
CA THR A 68 -8.83 13.92 -0.68
C THR A 68 -9.34 13.45 -2.04
N ARG A 69 -10.56 13.87 -2.41
CA ARG A 69 -11.10 13.65 -3.78
C ARG A 69 -10.20 14.22 -4.87
N GLY A 70 -9.52 15.33 -4.60
CA GLY A 70 -8.53 15.93 -5.50
C GLY A 70 -7.34 15.00 -5.73
N ALA A 71 -6.80 14.40 -4.65
CA ALA A 71 -5.71 13.43 -4.73
C ALA A 71 -6.11 12.18 -5.52
N VAL A 72 -7.31 11.62 -5.26
CA VAL A 72 -7.83 10.50 -6.06
C VAL A 72 -7.92 10.87 -7.54
N SER A 73 -8.49 12.02 -7.87
CA SER A 73 -8.63 12.47 -9.27
C SER A 73 -7.27 12.55 -9.98
N GLN A 74 -6.26 13.12 -9.30
CA GLN A 74 -4.90 13.22 -9.83
C GLN A 74 -4.23 11.86 -10.02
N ILE A 75 -4.38 10.94 -9.05
CA ILE A 75 -3.82 9.58 -9.15
C ILE A 75 -4.49 8.81 -10.28
N VAL A 76 -5.82 8.87 -10.39
CA VAL A 76 -6.58 8.19 -11.45
C VAL A 76 -6.18 8.72 -12.82
N MET A 77 -6.05 10.03 -12.99
CA MET A 77 -5.59 10.63 -14.26
C MET A 77 -4.22 10.08 -14.68
N LYS A 78 -3.25 10.05 -13.76
CA LYS A 78 -1.92 9.49 -14.02
C LYS A 78 -1.97 8.01 -14.37
N LEU A 79 -2.82 7.23 -13.69
CA LEU A 79 -2.98 5.81 -13.96
C LEU A 79 -3.66 5.53 -15.31
N GLU A 80 -4.56 6.40 -15.76
CA GLU A 80 -5.13 6.35 -17.11
C GLU A 80 -4.06 6.68 -18.16
N GLU A 81 -3.27 7.74 -17.96
CA GLU A 81 -2.14 8.10 -18.83
C GLU A 81 -1.09 6.98 -18.94
N LYS A 82 -0.86 6.27 -17.84
CA LYS A 82 0.02 5.10 -17.77
C LYS A 82 -0.59 3.83 -18.34
N GLY A 83 -1.85 3.86 -18.78
CA GLY A 83 -2.56 2.71 -19.33
C GLY A 83 -2.86 1.62 -18.32
N MET A 84 -2.96 1.95 -17.03
CA MET A 84 -3.26 1.00 -15.94
C MET A 84 -4.75 0.97 -15.58
N LEU A 85 -5.44 2.09 -15.76
CA LEU A 85 -6.88 2.23 -15.52
C LEU A 85 -7.61 2.72 -16.77
N VAL A 86 -8.90 2.43 -16.82
CA VAL A 86 -9.83 3.01 -17.78
C VAL A 86 -11.14 3.41 -17.08
N LYS A 87 -11.72 4.54 -17.51
CA LYS A 87 -13.08 4.95 -17.13
C LYS A 87 -14.09 4.37 -18.11
N GLU A 88 -14.97 3.52 -17.61
CA GLU A 88 -16.06 2.93 -18.39
C GLU A 88 -17.41 3.48 -17.93
N ARG A 89 -18.41 3.44 -18.82
CA ARG A 89 -19.79 3.71 -18.42
C ARG A 89 -20.29 2.49 -17.65
N ASP A 90 -20.92 2.75 -16.52
CA ASP A 90 -21.61 1.72 -15.77
C ASP A 90 -22.77 1.17 -16.62
N GLU A 91 -22.83 -0.15 -16.77
CA GLU A 91 -23.83 -0.84 -17.59
C GLU A 91 -25.23 -0.73 -16.98
N GLU A 92 -25.33 -0.72 -15.65
CA GLU A 92 -26.59 -0.61 -14.91
C GLU A 92 -27.05 0.85 -14.79
N ASN A 93 -26.09 1.79 -14.73
CA ASN A 93 -26.38 3.21 -14.63
C ASN A 93 -25.51 4.02 -15.58
N ARG A 94 -25.98 4.21 -16.82
CA ARG A 94 -25.26 4.91 -17.90
C ARG A 94 -24.83 6.36 -17.61
N VAL A 95 -25.32 6.96 -16.52
CA VAL A 95 -24.89 8.28 -16.04
C VAL A 95 -23.60 8.18 -15.21
N ARG A 96 -23.38 7.04 -14.55
CA ARG A 96 -22.21 6.75 -13.72
C ARG A 96 -21.03 6.28 -14.56
N ARG A 97 -19.84 6.61 -14.10
CA ARG A 97 -18.57 6.07 -14.62
C ARG A 97 -17.89 5.26 -13.53
N VAL A 98 -17.42 4.07 -13.90
CA VAL A 98 -16.67 3.17 -13.03
C VAL A 98 -15.22 3.11 -13.51
N LEU A 99 -14.31 2.80 -12.59
CA LEU A 99 -12.91 2.55 -12.90
C LEU A 99 -12.69 1.06 -13.05
N ARG A 100 -12.00 0.66 -14.12
CA ARG A 100 -11.60 -0.72 -14.36
C ARG A 100 -10.10 -0.78 -14.56
N LEU A 101 -9.49 -1.90 -14.16
CA LEU A 101 -8.11 -2.18 -14.48
C LEU A 101 -8.00 -2.55 -15.95
N THR A 102 -6.94 -2.08 -16.62
CA THR A 102 -6.53 -2.65 -17.91
C THR A 102 -5.75 -3.95 -17.67
N ALA A 103 -5.38 -4.66 -18.73
CA ALA A 103 -4.45 -5.79 -18.61
C ALA A 103 -3.09 -5.40 -17.98
N GLY A 104 -2.65 -4.15 -18.15
CA GLY A 104 -1.46 -3.62 -17.47
C GLY A 104 -1.68 -3.44 -15.98
N GLY A 105 -2.83 -2.85 -15.60
CA GLY A 105 -3.23 -2.70 -14.21
C GLY A 105 -3.37 -4.03 -13.48
N GLU A 106 -3.98 -5.04 -14.14
CA GLU A 106 -4.13 -6.39 -13.58
C GLU A 106 -2.77 -7.06 -13.31
N ARG A 107 -1.80 -6.91 -14.22
CA ARG A 107 -0.44 -7.41 -13.97
C ARG A 107 0.22 -6.70 -12.79
N ALA A 108 0.07 -5.38 -12.70
CA ALA A 108 0.61 -4.60 -11.58
C ALA A 108 0.00 -5.04 -10.25
N TYR A 109 -1.33 -5.22 -10.21
CA TYR A 109 -2.05 -5.74 -9.05
C TYR A 109 -1.53 -7.11 -8.61
N LEU A 110 -1.47 -8.09 -9.53
CA LEU A 110 -1.03 -9.45 -9.20
C LEU A 110 0.42 -9.48 -8.70
N PHE A 111 1.30 -8.68 -9.30
CA PHE A 111 2.68 -8.55 -8.82
C PHE A 111 2.72 -7.96 -7.41
N HIS A 112 1.90 -6.94 -7.13
CA HIS A 112 1.80 -6.35 -5.80
C HIS A 112 1.28 -7.33 -4.74
N GLU A 113 0.26 -8.13 -5.06
CA GLU A 113 -0.22 -9.19 -4.16
C GLU A 113 0.84 -10.26 -3.90
N ALA A 114 1.62 -10.63 -4.91
CA ALA A 114 2.72 -11.58 -4.75
C ALA A 114 3.79 -11.05 -3.78
N LEU A 115 4.13 -9.76 -3.85
CA LEU A 115 5.03 -9.12 -2.89
C LEU A 115 4.48 -9.11 -1.48
N HIS A 116 3.18 -8.85 -1.30
CA HIS A 116 2.53 -8.94 0.00
C HIS A 116 2.62 -10.37 0.55
N ALA A 117 2.34 -11.38 -0.27
CA ALA A 117 2.45 -12.77 0.13
C ALA A 117 3.90 -13.19 0.46
N ASP A 118 4.91 -12.66 -0.25
CA ASP A 118 6.32 -12.86 0.08
C ASP A 118 6.69 -12.22 1.42
N PHE A 119 6.17 -11.01 1.68
CA PHE A 119 6.39 -10.31 2.94
C PHE A 119 5.72 -11.03 4.12
N ASP A 120 4.50 -11.52 3.94
CA ASP A 120 3.79 -12.32 4.95
C ASP A 120 4.58 -13.58 5.31
N ARG A 121 5.03 -14.34 4.30
CA ARG A 121 5.89 -15.52 4.51
C ARG A 121 7.18 -15.19 5.25
N LEU A 122 7.81 -14.06 4.92
CA LEU A 122 9.03 -13.59 5.59
C LEU A 122 8.76 -13.33 7.08
N VAL A 123 7.69 -12.59 7.39
CA VAL A 123 7.31 -12.24 8.78
C VAL A 123 6.91 -13.49 9.56
N GLU A 124 6.09 -14.35 8.99
CA GLU A 124 5.71 -15.63 9.61
C GLU A 124 6.95 -16.49 9.90
N GLY A 125 7.87 -16.59 8.94
CA GLY A 125 9.14 -17.30 9.07
C GLY A 125 9.98 -16.78 10.24
N LEU A 126 10.10 -15.46 10.40
CA LEU A 126 10.81 -14.83 11.52
C LEU A 126 10.14 -15.10 12.88
N LEU A 127 8.83 -15.33 12.88
CA LEU A 127 8.04 -15.56 14.09
C LEU A 127 7.85 -17.05 14.42
N LEU A 128 8.32 -17.99 13.59
CA LEU A 128 8.12 -19.44 13.78
C LEU A 128 8.52 -19.94 15.17
N GLY A 129 9.63 -19.44 15.73
CA GLY A 129 10.12 -19.79 17.07
C GLY A 129 9.71 -18.84 18.20
N ALA A 130 8.83 -17.87 17.93
CA ALA A 130 8.41 -16.91 18.94
C ALA A 130 7.53 -17.60 20.01
N PRO A 131 7.69 -17.25 21.31
CA PRO A 131 6.78 -17.71 22.36
C PRO A 131 5.32 -17.32 22.05
N GLU A 132 4.35 -18.10 22.54
CA GLU A 132 2.92 -17.87 22.27
C GLU A 132 2.48 -16.43 22.59
N GLY A 133 2.85 -15.90 23.77
CA GLY A 133 2.54 -14.51 24.13
C GLY A 133 3.34 -13.45 23.37
N GLY A 134 4.46 -13.82 22.73
CA GLY A 134 5.31 -12.89 21.99
C GLY A 134 4.69 -12.42 20.68
N ARG A 135 3.95 -13.30 19.99
CA ARG A 135 3.26 -12.95 18.74
C ARG A 135 2.06 -12.04 18.99
N GLU A 136 1.31 -12.30 20.05
CA GLU A 136 0.18 -11.48 20.47
C GLU A 136 0.62 -10.08 20.87
N PHE A 137 1.63 -9.98 21.75
CA PHE A 137 2.22 -8.70 22.14
C PHE A 137 2.69 -7.88 20.92
N LEU A 138 3.39 -8.49 19.97
CA LEU A 138 3.87 -7.79 18.79
C LEU A 138 2.72 -7.28 17.91
N ARG A 139 1.66 -8.09 17.75
CA ARG A 139 0.46 -7.70 17.00
C ARG A 139 -0.23 -6.50 17.64
N GLU A 140 -0.43 -6.54 18.96
CA GLU A 140 -1.04 -5.43 19.71
C GLU A 140 -0.20 -4.16 19.65
N PHE A 141 1.12 -4.29 19.84
CA PHE A 141 2.03 -3.16 19.76
C PHE A 141 2.00 -2.48 18.38
N LEU A 142 2.06 -3.27 17.29
CA LEU A 142 2.01 -2.73 15.93
C LEU A 142 0.64 -2.09 15.63
N GLY A 143 -0.46 -2.69 16.07
CA GLY A 143 -1.80 -2.10 15.91
C GLY A 143 -1.96 -0.79 16.69
N GLY A 144 -1.45 -0.72 17.92
CA GLY A 144 -1.44 0.52 18.70
C GLY A 144 -0.58 1.62 18.07
N LEU A 145 0.59 1.26 17.51
CA LEU A 145 1.44 2.20 16.81
C LEU A 145 0.77 2.76 15.54
N ASP A 146 0.11 1.91 14.76
CA ASP A 146 -0.61 2.28 13.55
C ASP A 146 -1.71 3.32 13.84
N ALA A 147 -2.53 3.07 14.87
CA ALA A 147 -3.57 4.00 15.31
C ALA A 147 -3.03 5.38 15.70
N VAL A 148 -1.92 5.43 16.47
CA VAL A 148 -1.28 6.69 16.86
C VAL A 148 -0.76 7.47 15.65
N LEU A 149 -0.19 6.78 14.66
CA LEU A 149 0.32 7.41 13.44
C LEU A 149 -0.81 7.94 12.56
N GLU A 150 -1.92 7.22 12.43
CA GLU A 150 -3.11 7.70 11.73
C GLU A 150 -3.70 8.97 12.37
N GLU A 151 -3.79 9.02 13.69
CA GLU A 151 -4.28 10.21 14.42
C GLU A 151 -3.37 11.41 14.18
N THR A 152 -2.05 11.19 14.22
CA THR A 152 -1.05 12.25 13.97
C THR A 152 -1.12 12.78 12.54
N ALA A 153 -1.44 11.94 11.55
CA ALA A 153 -1.57 12.35 10.15
C ALA A 153 -2.86 13.14 9.86
N LYS A 154 -3.86 13.09 10.75
CA LYS A 154 -5.13 13.83 10.65
C LYS A 154 -5.10 15.19 11.35
N ALA A 155 -4.09 15.45 12.20
CA ALA A 155 -3.89 16.69 12.95
C ALA A 155 -3.09 17.74 12.15
#